data_AF-A0A8C3SFK1-F1
#
_entry.id   AF-A0A8C3SFK1-F1
#
_cell.length_a   1.000
_cell.length_b   1.000
_cell.length_c   1.000
_cell.angle_alpha   90.00
_cell.angle_beta   90.00
_cell.angle_gamma   90.00
#
_symmetry.space_group_name_H-M   'P 1'
#
loop_
_entity.id
_entity.type
_entity.pdbx_description
1 polymer ?
#
loop_
_entity_poly.entity_id
_entity_poly.type
_entity_poly.pdbx_seq_one_letter_code
_entity_poly.pdbx_strand_id
1 'polypeptide(L)'
;MAAAGGAGARRGPFALGAAARRSLDKALQGLEKLQRLVEQPGLGLRNSPPYLPQLLPQTRQHLLLIRGQPGASLSCLWEAGYFPVYINNLQHKVKQATKLFKGDPEGIFQEGSASRYWRKLTKLSLIFSHMLGELRALIPNGQDMGHQYRPSQPPAEAFWRGTWGARSLVSWSEFQVGLQPVHPVAPGPMAAALRATMDLTCSDHVSIFEFDIFTRLFQVRPSPAHLLPPS
;
A
#
# COMPACT_ATOMS: atom_id res chain seq x y z
N MET A 1 -46.13 -12.44 17.66
CA MET A 1 -45.45 -11.30 17.02
C MET A 1 -44.41 -10.78 18.01
N ALA A 2 -43.13 -11.12 17.80
CA ALA A 2 -42.05 -10.21 17.36
C ALA A 2 -41.76 -9.10 18.40
N ALA A 3 -40.55 -8.90 18.91
CA ALA A 3 -39.34 -8.75 18.13
C ALA A 3 -38.06 -9.19 18.88
N ALA A 4 -37.12 -9.74 18.10
CA ALA A 4 -35.76 -10.05 18.50
C ALA A 4 -34.91 -8.78 18.58
N GLY A 5 -34.29 -8.53 19.73
CA GLY A 5 -33.24 -7.52 19.90
C GLY A 5 -31.87 -8.17 19.76
N GLY A 6 -31.30 -8.14 18.55
CA GLY A 6 -29.92 -8.59 18.30
C GLY A 6 -28.91 -7.62 18.91
N ALA A 7 -28.32 -8.00 20.04
CA ALA A 7 -27.19 -7.29 20.63
C ALA A 7 -25.94 -7.46 19.75
N GLY A 8 -25.56 -6.39 19.05
CA GLY A 8 -24.28 -6.30 18.37
C GLY A 8 -23.14 -6.43 19.38
N ALA A 9 -22.44 -7.56 19.34
CA ALA A 9 -21.28 -7.83 20.17
C ALA A 9 -20.17 -6.81 19.85
N ARG A 10 -20.08 -5.74 20.66
CA ARG A 10 -18.92 -4.86 20.73
C ARG A 10 -17.74 -5.71 21.17
N ARG A 11 -16.89 -6.12 20.22
CA ARG A 11 -15.64 -6.83 20.50
C ARG A 11 -14.78 -5.91 21.38
N GLY A 12 -14.49 -6.34 22.61
CA GLY A 12 -13.67 -5.56 23.53
C GLY A 12 -12.23 -5.34 23.02
N PRO A 13 -11.49 -4.37 23.58
CA PRO A 13 -10.13 -4.00 23.16
C PRO A 13 -9.18 -5.20 23.07
N PHE A 14 -9.31 -6.14 24.02
CA PHE A 14 -8.52 -7.37 24.05
C PHE A 14 -8.78 -8.31 22.85
N ALA A 15 -10.03 -8.40 22.39
CA ALA A 15 -10.39 -9.23 21.25
C ALA A 15 -9.88 -8.64 19.92
N LEU A 16 -9.87 -7.30 19.82
CA LEU A 16 -9.31 -6.59 18.67
C LEU A 16 -7.79 -6.80 18.59
N GLY A 17 -7.07 -6.59 19.69
CA GLY A 17 -5.63 -6.82 19.73
C GLY A 17 -5.22 -8.26 19.41
N ALA A 18 -6.01 -9.25 19.84
CA ALA A 18 -5.78 -10.65 19.49
C ALA A 18 -6.00 -10.93 17.98
N ALA A 19 -7.05 -10.35 17.38
CA ALA A 19 -7.30 -10.48 15.94
C ALA A 19 -6.22 -9.79 15.10
N ALA A 20 -5.79 -8.59 15.53
CA ALA A 20 -4.69 -7.85 14.91
C ALA A 20 -3.39 -8.67 14.90
N ARG A 21 -3.02 -9.25 16.06
CA ARG A 21 -1.85 -10.15 16.17
C ARG A 21 -1.93 -11.34 15.23
N ARG A 22 -3.07 -12.05 15.20
CA ARG A 22 -3.25 -13.21 14.32
C ARG A 22 -3.10 -12.83 12.84
N SER A 23 -3.66 -11.69 12.43
CA SER A 23 -3.53 -11.19 11.05
C SER A 23 -2.10 -10.81 10.71
N LEU A 24 -1.38 -10.17 11.63
CA LEU A 24 0.04 -9.84 11.47
C LEU A 24 0.91 -11.10 11.35
N ASP A 25 0.73 -12.07 12.25
CA ASP A 25 1.45 -13.35 12.23
C ASP A 25 1.22 -14.11 10.92
N LYS A 26 -0.02 -14.10 10.41
CA LYS A 26 -0.36 -14.70 9.11
C LYS A 26 0.35 -14.01 7.94
N ALA A 27 0.47 -12.68 7.98
CA ALA A 27 1.21 -11.93 6.97
C ALA A 27 2.72 -12.26 7.00
N LEU A 28 3.31 -12.33 8.20
CA LEU A 28 4.70 -12.73 8.41
C LEU A 28 4.99 -14.14 7.88
N GLN A 29 4.13 -15.11 8.20
CA GLN A 29 4.24 -16.47 7.66
C GLN A 29 4.12 -16.52 6.14
N GLY A 30 3.26 -15.69 5.56
CA GLY A 30 3.11 -15.58 4.12
C GLY A 30 4.38 -15.06 3.44
N LEU A 31 4.98 -13.99 3.99
CA LEU A 31 6.24 -13.42 3.52
C LEU A 31 7.37 -14.46 3.58
N GLU A 32 7.47 -15.20 4.68
CA GLU A 32 8.51 -16.23 4.84
C GLU A 32 8.36 -17.35 3.81
N LYS A 33 7.14 -17.83 3.57
CA LYS A 33 6.87 -18.83 2.54
C LYS A 33 7.23 -18.32 1.15
N LEU A 34 6.87 -17.07 0.84
CA LEU A 34 7.19 -16.47 -0.44
C LEU A 34 8.70 -16.31 -0.60
N GLN A 35 9.41 -15.83 0.41
CA GLN A 35 10.86 -15.67 0.39
C GLN A 35 11.57 -16.98 0.01
N ARG A 36 11.20 -18.09 0.64
CA ARG A 36 11.76 -19.42 0.29
C ARG A 36 11.50 -19.83 -1.16
N LEU A 37 10.37 -19.44 -1.74
CA LEU A 37 10.07 -19.71 -3.16
C LEU A 37 10.95 -18.87 -4.07
N VAL A 38 11.10 -17.57 -3.77
CA VAL A 38 11.89 -16.66 -4.60
C VAL A 38 13.40 -16.98 -4.54
N GLU A 39 13.87 -17.58 -3.44
CA GLU A 39 15.26 -17.99 -3.24
C GLU A 39 15.61 -19.37 -3.85
N GLN A 40 14.68 -20.06 -4.52
CA GLN A 40 14.95 -21.38 -5.10
C GLN A 40 16.02 -21.31 -6.22
N PRO A 41 17.03 -22.20 -6.19
CA PRO A 41 18.02 -22.30 -7.26
C PRO A 41 17.34 -22.57 -8.61
N GLY A 42 17.73 -21.85 -9.66
CA GLY A 42 17.23 -22.08 -11.02
C GLY A 42 16.09 -21.17 -11.49
N LEU A 43 15.53 -20.31 -10.63
CA LEU A 43 14.50 -19.34 -11.04
C LEU A 43 15.03 -18.22 -11.96
N GLY A 44 16.35 -18.07 -12.09
CA GLY A 44 16.97 -17.12 -13.02
C GLY A 44 16.52 -15.67 -12.82
N LEU A 45 16.14 -15.30 -11.58
CA LEU A 45 15.64 -13.96 -11.27
C LEU A 45 16.73 -12.94 -11.62
N ARG A 46 16.46 -12.15 -12.65
CA ARG A 46 17.35 -11.06 -13.04
C ARG A 46 17.43 -10.04 -11.91
N ASN A 47 18.64 -9.59 -11.60
CA ASN A 47 18.95 -8.54 -10.61
C ASN A 47 18.53 -7.14 -11.09
N SER A 48 17.28 -6.98 -11.55
CA SER A 48 16.72 -5.68 -11.93
C SER A 48 15.88 -5.13 -10.77
N PRO A 49 16.18 -3.92 -10.26
CA PRO A 49 15.30 -3.24 -9.32
C PRO A 49 13.90 -3.04 -9.91
N PRO A 50 12.83 -3.10 -9.11
CA PRO A 50 12.78 -3.48 -7.70
C PRO A 50 13.00 -5.00 -7.50
N TYR A 51 13.93 -5.36 -6.62
CA TYR A 51 14.37 -6.74 -6.44
C TYR A 51 13.62 -7.43 -5.30
N LEU A 52 12.66 -8.29 -5.66
CA LEU A 52 11.76 -8.95 -4.70
C LEU A 52 12.48 -9.69 -3.56
N PRO A 53 13.56 -10.46 -3.79
CA PRO A 53 14.31 -11.11 -2.71
C PRO A 53 14.83 -10.16 -1.62
N GLN A 54 15.12 -8.91 -1.95
CA GLN A 54 15.55 -7.91 -0.96
C GLN A 54 14.36 -7.24 -0.26
N LEU A 55 13.25 -7.03 -0.98
CA LEU A 55 12.07 -6.36 -0.44
C LEU A 55 11.33 -7.19 0.62
N LEU A 56 11.25 -8.51 0.43
CA LEU A 56 10.56 -9.43 1.35
C LEU A 56 11.16 -9.44 2.76
N PRO A 57 12.48 -9.66 2.97
CA PRO A 57 13.08 -9.64 4.29
C PRO A 57 13.01 -8.24 4.93
N GLN A 58 13.14 -7.17 4.14
CA GLN A 58 12.98 -5.80 4.64
C GLN A 58 11.55 -5.52 5.14
N THR A 59 10.54 -5.98 4.40
CA THR A 59 9.13 -5.88 4.81
C THR A 59 8.87 -6.70 6.08
N ARG A 60 9.38 -7.93 6.12
CA ARG A 60 9.28 -8.81 7.29
C ARG A 60 9.92 -8.18 8.53
N GLN A 61 11.12 -7.61 8.39
CA GLN A 61 11.82 -6.94 9.49
C GLN A 61 11.00 -5.78 10.04
N HIS A 62 10.40 -4.94 9.18
CA HIS A 62 9.57 -3.82 9.62
C HIS A 62 8.29 -4.29 10.33
N LEU A 63 7.66 -5.37 9.85
CA LEU A 63 6.52 -5.98 10.52
C LEU A 63 6.88 -6.61 11.87
N LEU A 64 8.10 -7.15 12.02
CA LEU A 64 8.60 -7.64 13.30
C LEU A 64 8.84 -6.49 14.29
N LEU A 65 9.28 -5.32 13.83
CA LEU A 65 9.37 -4.12 14.67
C LEU A 65 8.00 -3.72 15.22
N ILE A 66 6.95 -3.74 14.38
CA ILE A 66 5.57 -3.48 14.80
C ILE A 66 5.08 -4.57 15.77
N ARG A 67 5.36 -5.84 15.48
CA ARG A 67 4.98 -6.98 16.34
C ARG A 67 5.63 -6.93 17.73
N GLY A 68 6.86 -6.39 17.81
CA GLY A 68 7.61 -6.24 19.05
C GLY A 68 7.11 -5.10 19.95
N GLN A 69 6.23 -4.23 19.44
CA GLN A 69 5.63 -3.17 20.26
C GLN A 69 4.66 -3.73 21.32
N PRO A 70 4.44 -3.01 22.43
CA PRO A 70 3.44 -3.39 23.42
C PRO A 70 2.06 -3.64 22.80
N GLY A 71 1.31 -4.60 23.35
CA GLY A 71 0.03 -5.03 22.77
C GLY A 71 -1.02 -3.92 22.61
N ALA A 72 -0.99 -2.90 23.47
CA ALA A 72 -1.85 -1.73 23.35
C ALA A 72 -1.51 -0.91 22.07
N SER A 73 -0.23 -0.76 21.74
CA SER A 73 0.24 -0.06 20.53
C SER A 73 -0.30 -0.70 19.25
N LEU A 74 -0.27 -2.04 19.16
CA LEU A 74 -0.82 -2.76 18.01
C LEU A 74 -2.34 -2.58 17.88
N SER A 75 -3.05 -2.46 19.00
CA SER A 75 -4.50 -2.23 18.97
C SER A 75 -4.80 -0.82 18.46
N CYS A 76 -4.06 0.19 18.93
CA CYS A 76 -4.16 1.56 18.42
C CYS A 76 -3.85 1.64 16.92
N LEU A 77 -2.78 0.98 16.46
CA LEU A 77 -2.44 0.90 15.03
C LEU A 77 -3.55 0.27 14.20
N TRP A 78 -4.21 -0.74 14.76
CA TRP A 78 -5.32 -1.41 14.09
C TRP A 78 -6.56 -0.50 13.99
N GLU A 79 -6.83 0.30 15.02
CA GLU A 79 -7.95 1.25 15.06
C GLU A 79 -7.72 2.49 14.21
N ALA A 80 -6.46 2.92 14.03
CA ALA A 80 -6.09 4.06 13.19
C ALA A 80 -6.46 3.90 11.69
N GLY A 81 -6.84 2.71 11.26
CA GLY A 81 -7.44 2.45 9.94
C GLY A 81 -6.46 2.11 8.83
N TYR A 82 -5.24 2.67 8.83
CA TYR A 82 -4.23 2.36 7.79
C TYR A 82 -3.72 0.91 7.87
N PHE A 83 -3.22 0.50 9.05
CA PHE A 83 -2.56 -0.78 9.23
C PHE A 83 -3.41 -2.03 8.88
N PRO A 84 -4.71 -2.12 9.21
CA PRO A 84 -5.51 -3.27 8.80
C PRO A 84 -5.65 -3.39 7.28
N VAL A 85 -5.78 -2.27 6.57
CA VAL A 85 -5.84 -2.24 5.09
C VAL A 85 -4.50 -2.71 4.52
N TYR A 86 -3.39 -2.20 5.06
CA TYR A 86 -2.04 -2.63 4.68
C TYR A 86 -1.85 -4.15 4.83
N ILE A 87 -2.16 -4.70 6.01
CA ILE A 87 -1.96 -6.12 6.30
C ILE A 87 -2.84 -6.99 5.40
N ASN A 88 -4.09 -6.61 5.18
CA ASN A 88 -4.97 -7.35 4.27
C ASN A 88 -4.41 -7.32 2.84
N ASN A 89 -4.04 -6.13 2.35
CA ASN A 89 -3.47 -5.97 1.01
C ASN A 89 -2.19 -6.81 0.85
N LEU A 90 -1.30 -6.78 1.85
CA LEU A 90 -0.06 -7.56 1.85
C LEU A 90 -0.34 -9.06 1.74
N GLN A 91 -1.28 -9.59 2.51
CA GLN A 91 -1.66 -11.00 2.41
C GLN A 91 -2.20 -11.35 1.02
N HIS A 92 -2.95 -10.46 0.38
CA HIS A 92 -3.42 -10.65 -1.00
C HIS A 92 -2.27 -10.65 -2.01
N LYS A 93 -1.35 -9.68 -1.92
CA LYS A 93 -0.18 -9.58 -2.82
C LYS A 93 0.78 -10.75 -2.66
N VAL A 94 1.01 -11.20 -1.42
CA VAL A 94 1.80 -12.41 -1.12
C VAL A 94 1.17 -13.65 -1.75
N LYS A 95 -0.16 -13.82 -1.66
CA LYS A 95 -0.86 -14.94 -2.31
C LYS A 95 -0.75 -14.86 -3.83
N GLN A 96 -0.89 -13.67 -4.42
CA GLN A 96 -0.74 -13.47 -5.86
C GLN A 96 0.68 -13.84 -6.32
N ALA A 97 1.71 -13.35 -5.63
CA ALA A 97 3.10 -13.69 -5.92
C ALA A 97 3.36 -15.19 -5.77
N THR A 98 2.89 -15.80 -4.68
CA THR A 98 3.04 -17.25 -4.44
C THR A 98 2.44 -18.09 -5.57
N LYS A 99 1.30 -17.67 -6.14
CA LYS A 99 0.68 -18.37 -7.29
C LYS A 99 1.53 -18.30 -8.56
N LEU A 100 2.33 -17.25 -8.75
CA LEU A 100 3.24 -17.18 -9.90
C LEU A 100 4.34 -18.23 -9.82
N PHE A 101 4.82 -18.55 -8.63
CA PHE A 101 5.88 -19.54 -8.40
C PHE A 101 5.39 -21.00 -8.29
N LYS A 102 4.07 -21.20 -8.18
CA LYS A 102 3.45 -22.54 -8.12
C LYS A 102 2.87 -23.02 -9.46
N GLY A 103 2.94 -22.20 -10.50
CA GLY A 103 2.57 -22.61 -11.86
C GLY A 103 3.62 -23.53 -12.47
N ASP A 104 3.26 -24.20 -13.58
CA ASP A 104 4.14 -25.11 -14.32
C ASP A 104 5.49 -24.43 -14.65
N PRO A 105 6.61 -24.87 -14.03
CA PRO A 105 7.93 -24.28 -14.26
C PRO A 105 8.36 -24.36 -15.72
N GLU A 106 7.96 -25.41 -16.45
CA GLU A 106 8.31 -25.60 -17.86
C GLU A 106 7.56 -24.62 -18.76
N GLY A 107 6.31 -24.30 -18.40
CA GLY A 107 5.51 -23.26 -19.05
C GLY A 107 6.06 -21.85 -18.89
N ILE A 108 6.93 -21.58 -17.90
CA ILE A 108 7.59 -20.27 -17.72
C ILE A 108 8.67 -20.06 -18.79
N PHE A 109 9.27 -21.12 -19.31
CA PHE A 109 10.37 -21.06 -20.29
C PHE A 109 9.91 -21.09 -21.76
N GLN A 110 8.62 -21.29 -22.04
CA GLN A 110 8.09 -21.15 -23.40
C GLN A 110 8.18 -19.69 -23.87
N GLU A 111 8.69 -19.51 -25.09
CA GLU A 111 8.89 -18.22 -25.77
C GLU A 111 7.55 -17.46 -25.90
N GLY A 112 7.32 -16.50 -25.00
CA GLY A 112 6.09 -15.70 -24.88
C GLY A 112 5.41 -15.80 -23.49
N SER A 113 5.46 -16.96 -22.86
CA SER A 113 5.00 -17.15 -21.47
C SER A 113 5.99 -16.55 -20.46
N ALA A 114 7.29 -16.69 -20.73
CA ALA A 114 8.36 -16.04 -19.99
C ALA A 114 8.13 -14.52 -19.86
N SER A 115 7.86 -13.85 -20.98
CA SER A 115 7.65 -12.39 -21.01
C SER A 115 6.43 -11.95 -20.17
N ARG A 116 5.33 -12.73 -20.18
CA ARG A 116 4.15 -12.42 -19.35
C ARG A 116 4.41 -12.68 -17.87
N TYR A 117 5.12 -13.75 -17.54
CA TYR A 117 5.55 -14.06 -16.18
C TYR A 117 6.42 -12.93 -15.62
N TRP A 118 7.48 -12.54 -16.34
CA TRP A 118 8.39 -11.47 -15.93
C TRP A 118 7.66 -10.14 -15.76
N ARG A 119 6.78 -9.76 -16.68
CA ARG A 119 5.97 -8.53 -16.53
C ARG A 119 5.12 -8.53 -15.27
N LYS A 120 4.46 -9.66 -14.95
CA LYS A 120 3.66 -9.81 -13.72
C LYS A 120 4.53 -9.74 -12.47
N LEU A 121 5.68 -10.40 -12.48
CA LEU A 121 6.62 -10.39 -11.37
C LEU A 121 7.19 -8.99 -11.13
N THR A 122 7.69 -8.32 -12.18
CA THR A 122 8.19 -6.93 -12.09
C THR A 122 7.13 -5.99 -11.53
N LYS A 123 5.88 -6.10 -12.01
CA LYS A 123 4.77 -5.31 -11.48
C LYS A 123 4.55 -5.57 -9.99
N LEU A 124 4.53 -6.84 -9.57
CA LEU A 124 4.39 -7.18 -8.15
C LEU A 124 5.56 -6.68 -7.31
N SER A 125 6.80 -6.81 -7.79
CA SER A 125 7.98 -6.28 -7.10
C SER A 125 7.88 -4.76 -6.91
N LEU A 126 7.36 -4.03 -7.90
CA LEU A 126 7.13 -2.59 -7.79
C LEU A 126 6.06 -2.27 -6.74
N ILE A 127 4.95 -3.02 -6.73
CA ILE A 127 3.92 -2.90 -5.69
C ILE A 127 4.53 -3.16 -4.30
N PHE A 128 5.31 -4.23 -4.12
CA PHE A 128 5.98 -4.50 -2.84
C PHE A 128 6.92 -3.37 -2.41
N SER A 129 7.64 -2.77 -3.36
CA SER A 129 8.49 -1.61 -3.11
C SER A 129 7.69 -0.42 -2.58
N HIS A 130 6.57 -0.08 -3.24
CA HIS A 130 5.68 1.00 -2.81
C HIS A 130 5.06 0.70 -1.44
N MET A 131 4.58 -0.52 -1.22
CA MET A 131 4.04 -0.95 0.07
C MET A 131 5.07 -0.82 1.20
N LEU A 132 6.33 -1.18 0.95
CA LEU A 132 7.39 -1.04 1.95
C LEU A 132 7.72 0.43 2.23
N GLY A 133 7.82 1.25 1.18
CA GLY A 133 8.06 2.69 1.32
C GLY A 133 6.95 3.38 2.12
N GLU A 134 5.70 3.06 1.80
CA GLU A 134 4.51 3.57 2.48
C GLU A 134 4.49 3.14 3.95
N LEU A 135 4.70 1.85 4.24
CA LEU A 135 4.72 1.33 5.61
C LEU A 135 5.78 2.04 6.46
N ARG A 136 6.97 2.28 5.90
CA ARG A 136 8.07 2.98 6.59
C ARG A 136 7.77 4.45 6.82
N ALA A 137 7.07 5.09 5.88
CA ALA A 137 6.70 6.50 5.98
C ALA A 137 5.58 6.74 7.02
N LEU A 138 4.58 5.85 7.07
CA LEU A 138 3.40 6.02 7.92
C LEU A 138 3.55 5.35 9.29
N ILE A 139 4.34 4.28 9.39
CA ILE A 139 4.61 3.58 10.66
C ILE A 139 6.13 3.47 10.89
N PRO A 140 6.87 4.59 11.03
CA PRO A 140 8.29 4.55 11.32
C PRO A 140 8.51 3.97 12.72
N ASN A 141 9.56 3.15 12.88
CA ASN A 141 9.94 2.53 14.16
C ASN A 141 8.81 1.75 14.88
N GLY A 142 7.79 1.32 14.14
CA GLY A 142 6.64 0.59 14.69
C GLY A 142 5.56 1.46 15.34
N GLN A 143 5.59 2.78 15.15
CA GLN A 143 4.62 3.73 15.73
C GLN A 143 3.82 4.45 14.64
N ASP A 144 2.54 4.71 14.87
CA ASP A 144 1.70 5.43 13.91
C ASP A 144 2.10 6.90 13.82
N MET A 145 2.64 7.29 12.67
CA MET A 145 2.99 8.67 12.35
C MET A 145 2.27 9.18 11.11
N GLY A 146 1.24 8.48 10.63
CA GLY A 146 0.50 8.89 9.43
C GLY A 146 -0.15 10.26 9.58
N HIS A 147 -0.60 10.61 10.81
CA HIS A 147 -1.13 11.94 11.12
C HIS A 147 -0.08 13.05 11.02
N GLN A 148 1.21 12.74 11.14
CA GLN A 148 2.32 13.70 11.04
C GLN A 148 2.99 13.72 9.67
N TYR A 149 2.62 12.81 8.77
CA TYR A 149 3.17 12.80 7.41
C TYR A 149 2.86 14.12 6.70
N ARG A 150 3.87 14.76 6.11
CA ARG A 150 3.72 16.03 5.39
C ARG A 150 4.02 15.81 3.92
N PRO A 151 3.04 15.96 3.01
CA PRO A 151 3.31 16.01 1.59
C PRO A 151 4.38 17.06 1.28
N SER A 152 5.25 16.75 0.32
CA SER A 152 6.39 17.58 -0.05
C SER A 152 5.97 18.91 -0.70
N GLN A 153 4.73 19.01 -1.17
CA GLN A 153 4.15 20.19 -1.79
C GLN A 153 3.16 20.87 -0.85
N PRO A 154 3.37 22.14 -0.46
CA PRO A 154 2.46 22.85 0.43
C PRO A 154 1.00 22.91 -0.06
N PRO A 155 0.70 23.12 -1.36
CA PRO A 155 -0.68 23.06 -1.84
C PRO A 155 -1.33 21.68 -1.69
N ALA A 156 -0.54 20.61 -1.88
CA ALA A 156 -1.00 19.24 -1.70
C ALA A 156 -1.28 18.94 -0.22
N GLU A 157 -0.39 19.38 0.68
CA GLU A 157 -0.59 19.28 2.13
C GLU A 157 -1.89 20.01 2.54
N ALA A 158 -2.06 21.27 2.11
CA ALA A 158 -3.24 22.06 2.43
C ALA A 158 -4.53 21.40 1.91
N PHE A 159 -4.53 20.88 0.68
CA PHE A 159 -5.68 20.16 0.12
C PHE A 159 -6.02 18.91 0.95
N TRP A 160 -5.05 18.04 1.23
CA TRP A 160 -5.30 16.80 1.96
C TRP A 160 -5.81 17.08 3.37
N ARG A 161 -5.16 18.01 4.09
CA ARG A 161 -5.54 18.39 5.45
C ARG A 161 -6.90 19.11 5.49
N GLY A 162 -7.20 19.94 4.50
CA GLY A 162 -8.50 20.59 4.38
C GLY A 162 -9.65 19.63 4.07
N THR A 163 -9.37 18.52 3.38
CA THR A 163 -10.40 17.58 2.93
C THR A 163 -10.62 16.41 3.91
N TRP A 164 -9.53 15.82 4.44
CA TRP A 164 -9.60 14.61 5.28
C TRP A 164 -8.89 14.76 6.63
N GLY A 165 -8.42 15.96 6.97
CA GLY A 165 -7.83 16.25 8.27
C GLY A 165 -6.56 15.44 8.57
N ALA A 166 -6.52 14.82 9.75
CA ALA A 166 -5.37 14.05 10.22
C ALA A 166 -5.24 12.64 9.58
N ARG A 167 -6.19 12.22 8.75
CA ARG A 167 -6.23 10.86 8.19
C ARG A 167 -5.03 10.60 7.28
N SER A 168 -4.49 9.39 7.37
CA SER A 168 -3.39 8.91 6.52
C SER A 168 -3.86 8.05 5.34
N LEU A 169 -5.14 7.64 5.33
CA LEU A 169 -5.73 6.76 4.34
C LEU A 169 -7.21 7.07 4.13
N VAL A 170 -7.64 7.04 2.87
CA VAL A 170 -9.04 7.13 2.46
C VAL A 170 -9.34 6.05 1.41
N SER A 171 -10.60 5.63 1.32
CA SER A 171 -11.02 4.75 0.23
C SER A 171 -10.96 5.49 -1.11
N TRP A 172 -10.80 4.77 -2.23
CA TRP A 172 -10.81 5.40 -3.54
C TRP A 172 -12.10 6.19 -3.81
N SER A 173 -13.27 5.66 -3.44
CA SER A 173 -14.55 6.34 -3.62
C SER A 173 -14.62 7.65 -2.83
N GLU A 174 -14.11 7.66 -1.60
CA GLU A 174 -14.00 8.86 -0.77
C GLU A 174 -13.01 9.88 -1.37
N PHE A 175 -11.86 9.39 -1.86
CA PHE A 175 -10.87 10.23 -2.51
C PHE A 175 -11.45 10.95 -3.74
N GLN A 176 -12.19 10.23 -4.59
CA GLN A 176 -12.83 10.80 -5.77
C GLN A 176 -13.81 11.93 -5.42
N VAL A 177 -14.64 11.74 -4.39
CA VAL A 177 -15.59 12.76 -3.93
C VAL A 177 -14.85 14.00 -3.44
N GLY A 178 -13.78 13.82 -2.64
CA GLY A 178 -12.98 14.94 -2.14
C GLY A 178 -12.17 15.67 -3.21
N LEU A 179 -11.82 14.98 -4.31
CA LEU A 179 -11.10 15.58 -5.43
C LEU A 179 -12.01 16.44 -6.34
N GLN A 180 -13.28 16.07 -6.47
CA GLN A 180 -14.24 16.67 -7.40
C GLN A 180 -14.32 18.21 -7.38
N PRO A 181 -14.28 18.90 -6.22
CA PRO A 181 -14.36 20.36 -6.18
C PRO A 181 -13.14 21.09 -6.76
N VAL A 182 -11.98 20.44 -6.76
CA VAL A 182 -10.70 21.04 -7.17
C VAL A 182 -10.27 20.53 -8.55
N HIS A 183 -10.52 19.25 -8.81
CA HIS A 183 -10.29 18.61 -10.10
C HIS A 183 -11.50 17.72 -10.44
N PRO A 184 -12.44 18.22 -11.26
CA PRO A 184 -13.61 17.45 -11.66
C PRO A 184 -13.19 16.19 -12.44
N VAL A 185 -13.49 15.01 -11.90
CA VAL A 185 -13.19 13.72 -12.54
C VAL A 185 -14.49 12.97 -12.72
N ALA A 186 -15.02 12.95 -13.95
CA ALA A 186 -16.21 12.18 -14.26
C ALA A 186 -15.96 10.67 -14.06
N PRO A 187 -16.94 9.91 -13.54
CA PRO A 187 -16.88 8.46 -13.53
C PRO A 187 -16.65 7.92 -14.95
N GLY A 188 -15.75 6.96 -15.11
CA GLY A 188 -15.46 6.37 -16.41
C GLY A 188 -13.98 6.01 -16.60
N PRO A 189 -13.53 5.84 -17.85
CA PRO A 189 -12.15 5.43 -18.17
C PRO A 189 -11.09 6.36 -17.58
N MET A 190 -11.35 7.66 -17.52
CA MET A 190 -10.44 8.65 -16.94
C MET A 190 -10.26 8.45 -15.44
N ALA A 191 -11.35 8.24 -14.70
CA ALA A 191 -11.30 7.93 -13.27
C ALA A 191 -10.56 6.60 -13.00
N ALA A 192 -10.78 5.59 -13.83
CA ALA A 192 -10.08 4.30 -13.71
C ALA A 192 -8.56 4.45 -13.99
N ALA A 193 -8.19 5.25 -14.98
CA ALA A 193 -6.80 5.57 -15.28
C ALA A 193 -6.14 6.33 -14.12
N LEU A 194 -6.81 7.36 -13.60
CA LEU A 194 -6.33 8.11 -12.43
C LEU A 194 -6.11 7.19 -11.23
N ARG A 195 -7.08 6.31 -10.93
CA ARG A 195 -6.92 5.29 -9.88
C ARG A 195 -5.69 4.44 -10.09
N ALA A 196 -5.52 3.92 -11.30
CA ALA A 196 -4.38 3.06 -11.64
C ALA A 196 -3.03 3.79 -11.52
N THR A 197 -3.01 5.12 -11.65
CA THR A 197 -1.82 5.96 -11.45
C THR A 197 -1.59 6.31 -9.98
N MET A 198 -2.63 6.51 -9.18
CA MET A 198 -2.52 6.92 -7.78
C MET A 198 -2.37 5.75 -6.80
N ASP A 199 -3.13 4.67 -6.99
CA ASP A 199 -3.13 3.49 -6.12
C ASP A 199 -1.93 2.57 -6.43
N LEU A 200 -0.74 3.04 -6.05
CA LEU A 200 0.54 2.37 -6.28
C LEU A 200 0.62 1.02 -5.57
N THR A 201 -0.06 0.88 -4.43
CA THR A 201 -0.14 -0.36 -3.64
C THR A 201 -1.23 -1.31 -4.14
N CYS A 202 -2.09 -0.85 -5.06
CA CYS A 202 -3.24 -1.57 -5.60
C CYS A 202 -4.17 -2.08 -4.48
N SER A 203 -4.51 -1.21 -3.54
CA SER A 203 -5.29 -1.50 -2.33
C SER A 203 -6.76 -1.04 -2.40
N ASP A 204 -7.18 -0.41 -3.50
CA ASP A 204 -8.46 0.32 -3.65
C ASP A 204 -8.61 1.48 -2.65
N HIS A 205 -7.51 1.92 -2.08
CA HIS A 205 -7.40 3.08 -1.19
C HIS A 205 -6.32 4.03 -1.72
N VAL A 206 -6.30 5.24 -1.18
CA VAL A 206 -5.25 6.22 -1.44
C VAL A 206 -4.69 6.65 -0.10
N SER A 207 -3.41 6.44 0.13
CA SER A 207 -2.72 6.97 1.30
C SER A 207 -2.18 8.38 1.05
N ILE A 208 -1.94 9.12 2.13
CA ILE A 208 -1.29 10.45 2.06
C ILE A 208 0.11 10.35 1.42
N PHE A 209 0.78 9.21 1.55
CA PHE A 209 2.07 8.92 0.93
C PHE A 209 1.94 8.71 -0.58
N GLU A 210 0.97 7.92 -1.04
CA GLU A 210 0.68 7.75 -2.47
C GLU A 210 0.27 9.07 -3.12
N PHE A 211 -0.54 9.86 -2.42
CA PHE A 211 -0.93 11.20 -2.84
C PHE A 211 0.27 12.15 -2.96
N ASP A 212 1.19 12.14 -2.00
CA ASP A 212 2.44 12.93 -2.09
C ASP A 212 3.30 12.50 -3.29
N ILE A 213 3.48 11.19 -3.50
CA ILE A 213 4.20 10.71 -4.70
C ILE A 213 3.52 11.21 -5.98
N PHE A 214 2.21 11.05 -6.08
CA PHE A 214 1.44 11.46 -7.25
C PHE A 214 1.59 12.96 -7.52
N THR A 215 1.34 13.80 -6.52
CA THR A 215 1.42 15.25 -6.67
C THR A 215 2.82 15.70 -7.06
N ARG A 216 3.88 15.01 -6.63
CA ARG A 216 5.26 15.29 -7.08
C ARG A 216 5.54 14.95 -8.53
N LEU A 217 4.98 13.85 -9.03
CA LEU A 217 5.18 13.42 -10.40
C LEU A 217 4.46 14.33 -11.41
N PHE A 218 3.32 14.90 -11.00
CA PHE A 218 2.44 15.68 -11.87
C PHE A 218 2.45 17.19 -11.59
N GLN A 219 3.49 17.71 -10.92
CA GLN A 219 3.63 19.16 -10.77
C GLN A 219 3.88 19.81 -12.13
N VAL A 220 3.08 20.83 -12.45
CA VAL A 220 3.38 21.73 -13.56
C VAL A 220 4.58 22.57 -13.13
N ARG A 221 5.78 22.25 -13.63
CA ARG A 221 6.94 23.12 -13.42
C ARG A 221 6.62 24.47 -14.06
N PRO A 222 6.75 25.61 -13.35
CA PRO A 222 6.62 26.91 -13.99
C PRO A 222 7.66 27.02 -15.11
N SER A 223 7.19 27.30 -16.31
CA SER A 223 8.05 27.51 -17.48
C SER A 223 8.95 28.73 -17.24
N PRO A 224 10.25 28.69 -17.58
CA PRO A 224 11.18 29.79 -17.32
C PRO A 224 10.84 31.12 -18.03
N ALA A 225 9.79 31.17 -18.85
CA ALA A 225 9.37 32.36 -19.59
C ALA A 225 8.85 33.52 -18.72
N HIS A 226 8.64 33.34 -17.41
CA HIS A 226 8.16 34.38 -16.50
C HIS A 226 9.26 35.09 -15.67
N LEU A 227 10.54 34.85 -15.96
CA LEU A 227 11.67 35.46 -15.23
C LEU A 227 12.43 36.56 -15.99
N LEU A 228 11.85 37.13 -17.05
CA LEU A 228 12.40 38.37 -17.61
C LEU A 228 11.72 39.57 -16.93
N PRO A 229 12.47 40.46 -16.25
CA PRO A 229 11.91 41.71 -15.74
C PRO A 229 11.46 42.58 -16.92
N PRO A 230 10.40 43.40 -16.76
CA PRO A 230 10.03 44.36 -17.79
C PRO A 230 11.16 45.36 -17.98
N SER A 231 11.53 45.57 -19.25
CA SER A 231 12.46 46.61 -19.70
C SER A 231 11.96 48.01 -19.38
#